data_AF-A0A7C4BNQ0-F1
#
_entry.id   AF-A0A7C4BNQ0-F1
#
_cell.length_a   1.000
_cell.length_b   1.000
_cell.length_c   1.000
_cell.angle_alpha   90.00
_cell.angle_beta   90.00
_cell.angle_gamma   90.00
#
_symmetry.space_group_name_H-M   'P 1'
#
loop_
_entity.id
_entity.type
_entity.pdbx_description
1 polymer ?
#
loop_
_entity_poly.entity_id
_entity_poly.type
_entity_poly.pdbx_seq_one_letter_code
_entity_poly.pdbx_strand_id
1 'polypeptide(L)'
;MIYYSLFFEYFPEFLGELYFGLGIRLIPESKYELDPGGIKRIYIFGTSGIGNLIMLTPMIRTLRVGIPDGKIHVIVLPNGSKDVLEGSSIVDDVIVMDNKRIFRDIRRDFPDLAISATHRGFMRAKEAFRTGAYWRLGFRYDHRGKKDTSFLFTHAEKLQENKHEVEQGLDLIRPLGFQEIREQYMHVEDSDREFANKLLLESGISKDDQIFGIYTGLDPNNPKGRCWRLDRFAELGDNLIEKYGCRIVVVGGAGETPSAEKLAELMKNKP
;
A
#
# COMPACT_ATOMS: atom_id res chain seq x y z
N MET A 1 4.66 -3.90 26.72
CA MET A 1 5.49 -3.49 27.88
C MET A 1 6.45 -4.60 28.32
N ILE A 2 6.12 -5.88 28.14
CA ILE A 2 6.95 -7.04 28.50
C ILE A 2 8.35 -7.04 27.83
N TYR A 3 8.46 -6.56 26.58
CA TYR A 3 9.70 -6.67 25.81
C TYR A 3 10.70 -5.52 25.99
N TYR A 4 10.23 -4.33 26.41
CA TYR A 4 11.12 -3.21 26.73
C TYR A 4 12.00 -3.56 27.94
N SER A 5 11.38 -4.12 28.99
CA SER A 5 12.10 -4.58 30.17
C SER A 5 13.08 -5.70 29.83
N LEU A 6 12.68 -6.68 29.02
CA LEU A 6 13.58 -7.76 28.59
C LEU A 6 14.79 -7.26 27.77
N PHE A 7 14.63 -6.24 26.92
CA PHE A 7 15.77 -5.75 26.13
C PHE A 7 16.86 -5.10 26.99
N PHE A 8 16.48 -4.31 27.99
CA PHE A 8 17.42 -3.63 28.88
C PHE A 8 17.86 -4.47 30.08
N GLU A 9 17.15 -5.56 30.40
CA GLU A 9 17.54 -6.51 31.45
C GLU A 9 18.77 -7.37 31.05
N TYR A 10 18.93 -7.67 29.76
CA TYR A 10 20.01 -8.55 29.27
C TYR A 10 21.18 -7.81 28.58
N PHE A 11 21.12 -6.49 28.40
CA PHE A 11 22.17 -5.73 27.70
C PHE A 11 22.58 -4.47 28.46
N PRO A 12 23.89 -4.18 28.59
CA PRO A 12 24.37 -2.90 29.11
C PRO A 12 23.75 -1.75 28.30
N GLU A 13 23.18 -0.75 28.97
CA GLU A 13 22.45 0.36 28.34
C GLU A 13 23.17 0.94 27.11
N PHE A 14 24.49 1.12 27.20
CA PHE A 14 25.32 1.67 26.13
C PHE A 14 25.34 0.82 24.83
N LEU A 15 25.44 -0.51 24.94
CA LEU A 15 25.40 -1.39 23.77
C LEU A 15 23.98 -1.53 23.26
N GLY A 16 22.99 -1.62 24.17
CA GLY A 16 21.57 -1.64 23.83
C GLY A 16 21.16 -0.44 22.96
N GLU A 17 21.58 0.76 23.35
CA GLU A 17 21.34 1.98 22.56
C GLU A 17 22.02 1.97 21.18
N LEU A 18 23.25 1.47 21.09
CA LEU A 18 23.97 1.38 19.82
C LEU A 18 23.29 0.40 18.84
N TYR A 19 22.94 -0.81 19.30
CA TYR A 19 22.27 -1.83 18.48
C TYR A 19 20.85 -1.41 18.11
N PHE A 20 20.12 -0.84 19.06
CA PHE A 20 18.81 -0.24 18.81
C PHE A 20 18.90 0.93 17.83
N GLY A 21 19.95 1.75 17.90
CA GLY A 21 20.25 2.80 16.93
C GLY A 21 20.41 2.26 15.51
N LEU A 22 20.97 1.06 15.36
CA LEU A 22 21.15 0.34 14.09
C LEU A 22 19.91 -0.45 13.63
N GLY A 23 18.86 -0.53 14.46
CA GLY A 23 17.66 -1.34 14.22
C GLY A 23 17.85 -2.83 14.44
N ILE A 24 18.93 -3.21 15.10
CA ILE A 24 19.19 -4.58 15.51
C ILE A 24 18.60 -4.74 16.91
N ARG A 25 17.55 -5.55 17.05
CA ARG A 25 17.23 -6.13 18.36
C ARG A 25 18.01 -7.42 18.46
N LEU A 26 18.98 -7.49 19.38
CA LEU A 26 19.78 -8.69 19.68
C LEU A 26 18.95 -9.75 20.43
N ILE A 27 17.69 -9.90 20.04
CA ILE A 27 16.87 -11.03 20.44
C ILE A 27 17.14 -12.10 19.39
N PRO A 28 17.60 -13.30 19.76
CA PRO A 28 18.00 -14.32 18.80
C PRO A 28 16.87 -14.55 17.80
N GLU A 29 17.17 -14.27 16.53
CA GLU A 29 16.29 -14.58 15.41
C GLU A 29 16.00 -16.09 15.43
N SER A 30 14.71 -16.47 15.26
CA SER A 30 14.23 -17.82 14.88
C SER A 30 13.88 -18.89 15.94
N LYS A 31 13.21 -18.60 17.07
CA LYS A 31 12.61 -19.69 17.90
C LYS A 31 11.23 -19.47 18.52
N TYR A 32 10.61 -18.30 18.41
CA TYR A 32 9.31 -18.06 19.05
C TYR A 32 8.17 -18.21 18.04
N GLU A 33 7.17 -18.99 18.41
CA GLU A 33 5.92 -19.09 17.67
C GLU A 33 5.28 -17.70 17.53
N LEU A 34 4.63 -17.46 16.39
CA LEU A 34 3.82 -16.26 16.23
C LEU A 34 2.66 -16.33 17.22
N ASP A 35 2.59 -15.36 18.12
CA ASP A 35 1.48 -15.21 19.06
C ASP A 35 0.68 -13.94 18.71
N PRO A 36 -0.45 -14.08 18.01
CA PRO A 36 -1.38 -12.99 17.74
C PRO A 36 -1.78 -12.17 18.97
N GLY A 37 -1.94 -12.80 20.13
CA GLY A 37 -2.40 -12.14 21.36
C GLY A 37 -1.39 -11.14 21.95
N GLY A 38 -0.11 -11.28 21.58
CA GLY A 38 0.96 -10.38 22.00
C GLY A 38 1.15 -9.15 21.11
N ILE A 39 0.55 -9.12 19.92
CA ILE A 39 0.80 -8.06 18.92
C ILE A 39 -0.06 -6.83 19.22
N LYS A 40 0.57 -5.68 19.49
CA LYS A 40 -0.12 -4.41 19.74
C LYS A 40 0.30 -3.28 18.81
N ARG A 41 1.50 -3.34 18.23
CA ARG A 41 2.03 -2.31 17.33
C ARG A 41 2.54 -2.95 16.06
N ILE A 42 1.88 -2.62 14.95
CA ILE A 42 2.08 -3.25 13.64
C ILE A 42 2.51 -2.18 12.65
N TYR A 43 3.60 -2.42 11.94
CA TYR A 43 4.10 -1.54 10.89
C TYR A 43 4.15 -2.27 9.55
N ILE A 44 3.36 -1.83 8.58
CA ILE A 44 3.23 -2.44 7.26
C ILE A 44 3.88 -1.55 6.23
N PHE A 45 4.89 -2.05 5.52
CA PHE A 45 5.54 -1.32 4.43
C PHE A 45 4.81 -1.58 3.12
N GLY A 46 3.86 -0.69 2.81
CA GLY A 46 3.13 -0.61 1.54
C GLY A 46 3.81 0.31 0.51
N THR A 47 5.14 0.38 0.54
CA THR A 47 5.96 1.37 -0.20
C THR A 47 6.05 1.09 -1.69
N SER A 48 4.91 1.16 -2.36
CA SER A 48 4.67 0.82 -3.76
C SER A 48 3.75 1.88 -4.41
N GLY A 49 3.15 1.57 -5.56
CA GLY A 49 2.17 2.47 -6.18
C GLY A 49 0.77 2.29 -5.58
N ILE A 50 -0.14 3.22 -5.90
CA ILE A 50 -1.54 3.22 -5.44
C ILE A 50 -2.21 1.86 -5.67
N GLY A 51 -2.09 1.31 -6.89
CA GLY A 51 -2.70 0.01 -7.23
C GLY A 51 -2.17 -1.17 -6.41
N ASN A 52 -0.87 -1.19 -6.09
CA ASN A 52 -0.29 -2.23 -5.23
C ASN A 52 -0.79 -2.10 -3.78
N LEU A 53 -0.98 -0.87 -3.28
CA LEU A 53 -1.54 -0.66 -1.96
C LEU A 53 -3.01 -1.09 -1.89
N ILE A 54 -3.80 -0.81 -2.94
CA ILE A 54 -5.18 -1.33 -3.07
C ILE A 54 -5.19 -2.86 -2.99
N MET A 55 -4.29 -3.52 -3.72
CA MET A 55 -4.14 -4.99 -3.67
C MET A 55 -3.65 -5.51 -2.31
N LEU A 56 -3.02 -4.66 -1.49
CA LEU A 56 -2.59 -5.01 -0.13
C LEU A 56 -3.70 -4.84 0.91
N THR A 57 -4.75 -4.07 0.61
CA THR A 57 -5.85 -3.82 1.56
C THR A 57 -6.56 -5.07 2.09
N PRO A 58 -6.73 -6.18 1.35
CA PRO A 58 -7.31 -7.41 1.92
C PRO A 58 -6.48 -7.98 3.08
N MET A 59 -5.14 -7.93 2.99
CA MET A 59 -4.23 -8.29 4.08
C MET A 59 -4.41 -7.35 5.28
N ILE A 60 -4.50 -6.04 5.04
CA ILE A 60 -4.66 -5.03 6.10
C ILE A 60 -6.01 -5.20 6.81
N ARG A 61 -7.09 -5.42 6.07
CA ARG A 61 -8.43 -5.70 6.62
C ARG A 61 -8.44 -6.98 7.47
N THR A 62 -7.78 -8.02 6.98
CA THR A 62 -7.63 -9.28 7.72
C THR A 62 -6.89 -9.05 9.04
N LEU A 63 -5.81 -8.27 9.04
CA LEU A 63 -5.07 -7.90 10.26
C LEU A 63 -5.91 -7.07 11.23
N ARG A 64 -6.66 -6.07 10.74
CA ARG A 64 -7.55 -5.26 11.59
C ARG A 64 -8.59 -6.13 12.29
N VAL A 65 -9.22 -7.07 11.59
CA VAL A 65 -10.21 -7.97 12.19
C VAL A 65 -9.56 -8.98 13.15
N GLY A 66 -8.39 -9.52 12.79
CA GLY A 66 -7.66 -10.47 13.63
C GLY A 66 -7.01 -9.87 14.88
N ILE A 67 -6.69 -8.57 14.84
CA ILE A 67 -6.01 -7.83 15.92
C ILE A 67 -6.75 -6.49 16.15
N PRO A 68 -7.99 -6.52 16.67
CA PRO A 68 -8.85 -5.34 16.74
C PRO A 68 -8.25 -4.21 17.58
N ASP A 69 -7.60 -4.54 18.70
CA ASP A 69 -6.97 -3.59 19.62
C ASP A 69 -5.53 -3.20 19.19
N GLY A 70 -5.04 -3.75 18.08
CA GLY A 70 -3.70 -3.48 17.57
C GLY A 70 -3.64 -2.13 16.86
N LYS A 71 -2.56 -1.38 17.09
CA LYS A 71 -2.23 -0.18 16.34
C LYS A 71 -1.57 -0.54 15.02
N ILE A 72 -2.25 -0.28 13.91
CA ILE A 72 -1.80 -0.59 12.56
C ILE A 72 -1.33 0.69 11.88
N HIS A 73 -0.03 0.77 11.61
CA HIS A 73 0.61 1.86 10.88
C HIS A 73 1.00 1.36 9.48
N VAL A 74 0.64 2.10 8.43
CA VAL A 74 1.03 1.76 7.05
C VAL A 74 2.01 2.81 6.52
N ILE A 75 3.19 2.37 6.12
CA ILE A 75 4.21 3.23 5.53
C ILE A 75 4.06 3.22 4.01
N VAL A 76 3.91 4.41 3.43
CA VAL A 76 3.70 4.61 1.98
C VAL A 76 4.74 5.54 1.37
N LEU A 77 4.81 5.61 0.03
CA LEU A 77 5.64 6.58 -0.68
C LEU A 77 4.88 7.91 -0.88
N PRO A 78 5.57 9.05 -1.09
CA PRO A 78 4.95 10.33 -1.41
C PRO A 78 4.46 10.35 -2.87
N ASN A 79 3.44 9.55 -3.19
CA ASN A 79 2.94 9.32 -4.55
C ASN A 79 1.40 9.19 -4.63
N GLY A 80 0.67 9.73 -3.65
CA GLY A 80 -0.80 9.62 -3.55
C GLY A 80 -1.30 8.32 -2.93
N SER A 81 -0.42 7.36 -2.61
CA SER A 81 -0.87 6.11 -1.95
C SER A 81 -1.45 6.34 -0.55
N LYS A 82 -1.15 7.47 0.10
CA LYS A 82 -1.70 7.82 1.40
C LYS A 82 -3.23 7.85 1.38
N ASP A 83 -3.78 8.45 0.32
CA ASP A 83 -5.22 8.70 0.13
C ASP A 83 -6.04 7.42 0.00
N VAL A 84 -5.41 6.26 -0.23
CA VAL A 84 -6.11 4.96 -0.27
C VAL A 84 -6.65 4.57 1.11
N LEU A 85 -5.95 4.95 2.18
CA LEU A 85 -6.15 4.44 3.53
C LEU A 85 -6.34 5.53 4.59
N GLU A 86 -5.94 6.77 4.32
CA GLU A 86 -6.14 7.88 5.23
C GLU A 86 -7.62 8.03 5.58
N GLY A 87 -7.94 8.31 6.85
CA GLY A 87 -9.32 8.39 7.36
C GLY A 87 -10.00 7.03 7.60
N SER A 88 -9.46 5.94 7.05
CA SER A 88 -10.10 4.62 7.17
C SER A 88 -10.00 4.01 8.57
N SER A 89 -11.03 3.23 8.94
CA SER A 89 -11.04 2.45 10.19
C SER A 89 -10.16 1.20 10.15
N ILE A 90 -9.55 0.88 9.00
CA ILE A 90 -8.75 -0.35 8.84
C ILE A 90 -7.29 -0.15 9.25
N VAL A 91 -6.87 1.10 9.50
CA VAL A 91 -5.54 1.49 10.00
C VAL A 91 -5.68 2.59 11.05
N ASP A 92 -4.66 2.76 11.89
CA ASP A 92 -4.59 3.87 12.85
C ASP A 92 -3.82 5.07 12.29
N ASP A 93 -2.87 4.83 11.39
CA ASP A 93 -2.04 5.88 10.80
C ASP A 93 -1.47 5.46 9.44
N VAL A 94 -1.31 6.44 8.55
CA VAL A 94 -0.68 6.27 7.24
C VAL A 94 0.50 7.23 7.13
N ILE A 95 1.70 6.68 7.26
CA ILE A 95 2.94 7.44 7.39
C ILE A 95 3.63 7.53 6.03
N VAL A 96 3.81 8.76 5.53
CA VAL A 96 4.55 8.99 4.29
C VAL A 96 6.05 8.90 4.55
N MET A 97 6.74 8.01 3.85
CA MET A 97 8.20 7.88 3.93
C MET A 97 8.88 8.94 3.06
N ASP A 98 9.04 10.13 3.63
CA ASP A 98 9.70 11.28 3.01
C ASP A 98 11.22 11.30 3.27
N ASN A 99 11.69 10.71 4.39
CA ASN A 99 13.08 10.73 4.77
C ASN A 99 13.49 9.53 5.65
N LYS A 100 14.80 9.33 5.85
CA LYS A 100 15.35 8.18 6.60
C LYS A 100 15.13 8.25 8.12
N ARG A 101 14.69 9.38 8.69
CA ARG A 101 14.48 9.54 10.14
C ARG A 101 13.29 8.72 10.63
N ILE A 102 12.35 8.38 9.76
CA ILE A 102 11.17 7.54 10.06
C ILE A 102 11.54 6.27 10.83
N PHE A 103 12.62 5.57 10.45
CA PHE A 103 13.01 4.33 11.12
C PHE A 103 13.44 4.55 12.57
N ARG A 104 14.02 5.71 12.90
CA ARG A 104 14.36 6.05 14.29
C ARG A 104 13.10 6.22 15.13
N ASP A 105 12.09 6.86 14.55
CA ASP A 105 10.84 7.16 15.26
C ASP A 105 10.00 5.88 15.41
N ILE A 106 9.93 5.04 14.36
CA ILE A 106 9.35 3.69 14.42
C ILE A 106 10.03 2.86 15.51
N ARG A 107 11.38 2.87 15.59
CA ARG A 107 12.09 2.09 16.61
C ARG A 107 11.69 2.50 18.02
N ARG A 108 11.60 3.81 18.27
CA ARG A 108 11.18 4.40 19.56
C ARG A 108 9.75 4.03 19.96
N ASP A 109 8.91 3.65 18.99
CA ASP A 109 7.56 3.15 19.27
C ASP A 109 7.53 1.69 19.74
N PHE A 110 8.65 0.99 19.66
CA PHE A 110 8.81 -0.42 19.99
C PHE A 110 7.81 -1.35 19.25
N PRO A 111 7.98 -1.54 17.94
CA PRO A 111 7.08 -2.40 17.16
C PRO A 111 7.12 -3.84 17.64
N ASP A 112 5.94 -4.48 17.66
CA ASP A 112 5.82 -5.93 17.89
C ASP A 112 5.95 -6.66 16.56
N LEU A 113 5.26 -6.17 15.52
CA LEU A 113 5.22 -6.77 14.18
C LEU A 113 5.60 -5.75 13.10
N ALA A 114 6.50 -6.13 12.20
CA ALA A 114 6.74 -5.41 10.95
C ALA A 114 6.54 -6.32 9.73
N ILE A 115 5.84 -5.84 8.72
CA ILE A 115 5.54 -6.58 7.50
C ILE A 115 6.12 -5.85 6.29
N SER A 116 7.06 -6.48 5.59
CA SER A 116 7.57 -6.01 4.30
C SER A 116 6.75 -6.63 3.18
N ALA A 117 5.67 -5.96 2.78
CA ALA A 117 4.71 -6.49 1.81
C ALA A 117 5.12 -6.29 0.33
N THR A 118 6.20 -5.54 0.06
CA THR A 118 6.62 -5.24 -1.32
C THR A 118 7.72 -6.18 -1.81
N HIS A 119 7.59 -6.62 -3.07
CA HIS A 119 8.49 -7.61 -3.66
C HIS A 119 9.71 -7.05 -4.39
N ARG A 120 10.21 -5.86 -4.01
CA ARG A 120 11.28 -5.16 -4.74
C ARG A 120 12.68 -5.41 -4.18
N GLY A 121 12.99 -6.66 -3.89
CA GLY A 121 14.34 -7.14 -3.56
C GLY A 121 14.92 -6.60 -2.24
N PHE A 122 16.23 -6.81 -2.05
CA PHE A 122 16.94 -6.58 -0.79
C PHE A 122 16.75 -5.19 -0.16
N MET A 123 16.50 -4.15 -0.98
CA MET A 123 16.30 -2.80 -0.47
C MET A 123 15.03 -2.66 0.38
N ARG A 124 13.93 -3.30 -0.04
CA ARG A 124 12.66 -3.29 0.69
C ARG A 124 12.64 -4.26 1.85
N ALA A 125 13.26 -5.43 1.69
CA ALA A 125 13.38 -6.39 2.78
C ALA A 125 14.04 -5.81 4.05
N LYS A 126 14.98 -4.86 3.89
CA LYS A 126 15.61 -4.15 5.02
C LYS A 126 14.66 -3.22 5.78
N GLU A 127 13.52 -2.83 5.21
CA GLU A 127 12.59 -1.89 5.85
C GLU A 127 12.05 -2.48 7.15
N ALA A 128 11.51 -3.71 7.09
CA ALA A 128 11.07 -4.44 8.28
C ALA A 128 12.23 -4.66 9.27
N PHE A 129 13.41 -5.06 8.79
CA PHE A 129 14.59 -5.23 9.65
C PHE A 129 14.95 -3.96 10.44
N ARG A 130 14.98 -2.80 9.77
CA ARG A 130 15.39 -1.51 10.38
C ARG A 130 14.41 -0.97 11.42
N THR A 131 13.22 -1.55 11.54
CA THR A 131 12.26 -1.23 12.62
C THR A 131 12.65 -1.84 13.95
N GLY A 132 13.52 -2.87 13.94
CA GLY A 132 13.78 -3.69 15.13
C GLY A 132 12.55 -4.44 15.64
N ALA A 133 11.46 -4.57 14.89
CA ALA A 133 10.25 -5.28 15.34
C ALA A 133 10.58 -6.70 15.83
N TYR A 134 9.85 -7.18 16.84
CA TYR A 134 10.07 -8.52 17.39
C TYR A 134 9.78 -9.60 16.34
N TRP A 135 8.59 -9.58 15.75
CA TRP A 135 8.25 -10.36 14.56
C TRP A 135 8.42 -9.52 13.29
N ARG A 136 9.03 -10.14 12.29
CA ARG A 136 9.23 -9.59 10.95
C ARG A 136 8.76 -10.59 9.92
N LEU A 137 7.76 -10.19 9.14
CA LEU A 137 7.18 -10.95 8.04
C LEU A 137 7.61 -10.33 6.71
N GLY A 138 7.90 -11.16 5.73
CA GLY A 138 8.25 -10.72 4.38
C GLY A 138 8.57 -11.91 3.50
N PHE A 139 8.79 -11.66 2.22
CA PHE A 139 9.11 -12.74 1.30
C PHE A 139 10.62 -13.00 1.22
N ARG A 140 10.97 -14.26 0.94
CA ARG A 140 12.33 -14.69 0.58
C ARG A 140 12.64 -14.25 -0.84
N TYR A 141 13.82 -13.68 -1.04
CA TYR A 141 14.34 -13.28 -2.35
C TYR A 141 15.78 -13.73 -2.54
N ASP A 142 16.12 -14.08 -3.78
CA ASP A 142 17.50 -14.22 -4.22
C ASP A 142 18.05 -12.85 -4.65
N HIS A 143 19.24 -12.46 -4.18
CA HIS A 143 19.86 -11.17 -4.55
C HIS A 143 21.37 -11.31 -4.78
N ARG A 144 21.85 -10.89 -5.96
CA ARG A 144 23.29 -10.83 -6.31
C ARG A 144 24.06 -12.13 -6.01
N GLY A 145 23.49 -13.29 -6.37
CA GLY A 145 24.11 -14.60 -6.13
C GLY A 145 24.05 -15.11 -4.69
N LYS A 146 23.49 -14.34 -3.74
CA LYS A 146 23.10 -14.81 -2.41
C LYS A 146 21.68 -15.37 -2.48
N LYS A 147 21.52 -16.62 -2.08
CA LYS A 147 20.30 -17.43 -2.24
C LYS A 147 19.20 -17.18 -1.20
N ASP A 148 19.37 -16.20 -0.31
CA ASP A 148 18.34 -15.96 0.70
C ASP A 148 18.48 -14.62 1.43
N THR A 149 17.40 -13.84 1.45
CA THR A 149 17.22 -12.69 2.36
C THR A 149 16.37 -13.04 3.59
N SER A 150 16.06 -14.32 3.81
CA SER A 150 15.28 -14.80 4.96
C SER A 150 15.84 -14.34 6.30
N PHE A 151 17.16 -14.19 6.42
CA PHE A 151 17.82 -13.70 7.63
C PHE A 151 17.37 -12.30 8.07
N LEU A 152 16.70 -11.52 7.22
CA LEU A 152 16.12 -10.21 7.61
C LEU A 152 14.76 -10.36 8.31
N PHE A 153 14.15 -11.53 8.22
CA PHE A 153 12.79 -11.82 8.68
C PHE A 153 12.80 -12.92 9.73
N THR A 154 11.87 -12.84 10.67
CA THR A 154 11.63 -13.95 11.60
C THR A 154 10.84 -15.07 10.94
N HIS A 155 9.92 -14.70 10.04
CA HIS A 155 9.10 -15.62 9.29
C HIS A 155 9.10 -15.15 7.84
N ALA A 156 9.80 -15.89 7.00
CA ALA A 156 9.96 -15.54 5.60
C ALA A 156 9.10 -16.46 4.74
N GLU A 157 8.22 -15.89 3.93
CA GLU A 157 7.34 -16.63 3.01
C GLU A 157 8.01 -16.78 1.64
N LYS A 158 7.74 -17.86 0.91
CA LYS A 158 8.29 -18.00 -0.44
C LYS A 158 7.43 -17.18 -1.40
N LEU A 159 8.04 -16.23 -2.14
CA LEU A 159 7.29 -15.53 -3.19
C LEU A 159 6.89 -16.50 -4.30
N GLN A 160 5.61 -16.51 -4.64
CA GLN A 160 5.07 -17.25 -5.79
C GLN A 160 4.66 -16.26 -6.88
N GLU A 161 5.52 -16.07 -7.89
CA GLU A 161 5.33 -15.07 -8.95
C GLU A 161 4.03 -15.27 -9.76
N ASN A 162 3.53 -16.51 -9.83
CA ASN A 162 2.31 -16.84 -10.55
C ASN A 162 1.02 -16.59 -9.75
N LYS A 163 1.11 -16.20 -8.47
CA LYS A 163 -0.05 -15.85 -7.66
C LYS A 163 -0.41 -14.37 -7.82
N HIS A 164 -1.71 -14.07 -7.74
CA HIS A 164 -2.18 -12.69 -7.68
C HIS A 164 -1.62 -11.95 -6.44
N GLU A 165 -1.31 -10.66 -6.53
CA GLU A 165 -0.67 -9.91 -5.44
C GLU A 165 -1.52 -9.89 -4.15
N VAL A 166 -2.85 -9.88 -4.25
CA VAL A 166 -3.76 -10.06 -3.10
C VAL A 166 -3.45 -11.36 -2.35
N GLU A 167 -3.30 -12.48 -3.07
CA GLU A 167 -2.97 -13.78 -2.46
C GLU A 167 -1.58 -13.77 -1.85
N GLN A 168 -0.61 -13.12 -2.50
CA GLN A 168 0.74 -13.00 -1.96
C GLN A 168 0.72 -12.21 -0.63
N GLY A 169 -0.07 -11.12 -0.55
CA GLY A 169 -0.26 -10.38 0.69
C GLY A 169 -0.88 -11.24 1.80
N LEU A 170 -1.91 -12.01 1.48
CA LEU A 170 -2.54 -12.94 2.43
C LEU A 170 -1.60 -14.07 2.87
N ASP A 171 -0.77 -14.59 1.96
CA ASP A 171 0.24 -15.62 2.27
C ASP A 171 1.18 -15.15 3.40
N LEU A 172 1.57 -13.86 3.45
CA LEU A 172 2.44 -13.32 4.50
C LEU A 172 1.85 -13.42 5.90
N ILE A 173 0.53 -13.26 6.03
CA ILE A 173 -0.16 -13.21 7.32
C ILE A 173 -0.85 -14.53 7.67
N ARG A 174 -0.93 -15.49 6.75
CA ARG A 174 -1.55 -16.79 7.00
C ARG A 174 -1.01 -17.54 8.22
N PRO A 175 0.29 -17.46 8.57
CA PRO A 175 0.80 -18.03 9.82
C PRO A 175 0.14 -17.50 11.10
N LEU A 176 -0.53 -16.34 11.05
CA LEU A 176 -1.29 -15.79 12.19
C LEU A 176 -2.66 -16.46 12.38
N GLY A 177 -3.11 -17.27 11.41
CA GLY A 177 -4.33 -18.08 11.55
C GLY A 177 -5.66 -17.30 11.48
N PHE A 178 -5.65 -16.06 10.98
CA PHE A 178 -6.87 -15.25 10.87
C PHE A 178 -7.75 -15.68 9.69
N GLN A 179 -9.05 -15.39 9.79
CA GLN A 179 -9.98 -15.54 8.68
C GLN A 179 -9.68 -14.50 7.59
N GLU A 180 -9.29 -14.96 6.41
CA GLU A 180 -8.91 -14.09 5.29
C GLU A 180 -10.10 -13.30 4.73
N ILE A 181 -9.90 -12.00 4.55
CA ILE A 181 -10.76 -11.09 3.80
C ILE A 181 -10.11 -10.83 2.44
N ARG A 182 -10.88 -10.91 1.34
CA ARG A 182 -10.34 -10.88 -0.03
C ARG A 182 -10.74 -9.63 -0.81
N GLU A 183 -11.78 -8.93 -0.41
CA GLU A 183 -12.26 -7.75 -1.13
C GLU A 183 -11.30 -6.58 -0.90
N GLN A 184 -10.90 -5.98 -2.02
CA GLN A 184 -10.11 -4.75 -2.04
C GLN A 184 -10.93 -3.59 -1.48
N TYR A 185 -10.23 -2.61 -0.94
CA TYR A 185 -10.81 -1.46 -0.29
C TYR A 185 -10.02 -0.20 -0.64
N MET A 186 -10.74 0.90 -0.77
CA MET A 186 -10.20 2.25 -0.79
C MET A 186 -11.12 3.10 0.05
N HIS A 187 -10.55 3.91 0.92
CA HIS A 187 -11.32 4.86 1.69
C HIS A 187 -11.79 6.02 0.81
N VAL A 188 -13.01 6.47 1.07
CA VAL A 188 -13.61 7.64 0.42
C VAL A 188 -14.37 8.37 1.50
N GLU A 189 -13.92 9.57 1.83
CA GLU A 189 -14.54 10.41 2.84
C GLU A 189 -15.85 11.01 2.32
N ASP A 190 -16.74 11.41 3.22
CA ASP A 190 -17.97 12.10 2.83
C ASP A 190 -17.65 13.43 2.12
N SER A 191 -16.58 14.12 2.52
CA SER A 191 -16.09 15.33 1.84
C SER A 191 -15.66 15.07 0.40
N ASP A 192 -15.10 13.90 0.09
CA ASP A 192 -14.70 13.54 -1.28
C ASP A 192 -15.95 13.34 -2.15
N ARG A 193 -17.00 12.74 -1.57
CA ARG A 193 -18.30 12.56 -2.25
C ARG A 193 -18.97 13.89 -2.51
N GLU A 194 -18.96 14.79 -1.52
CA GLU A 194 -19.50 16.14 -1.66
C GLU A 194 -18.76 16.94 -2.74
N PHE A 195 -17.43 16.88 -2.73
CA PHE A 195 -16.60 17.51 -3.75
C PHE A 195 -16.91 16.97 -5.16
N ALA A 196 -16.95 15.65 -5.32
CA ALA A 196 -17.26 15.01 -6.61
C ALA A 196 -18.66 15.38 -7.10
N ASN A 197 -19.67 15.34 -6.23
CA ASN A 197 -21.04 15.72 -6.58
C ASN A 197 -21.13 17.19 -7.01
N LYS A 198 -20.45 18.09 -6.29
CA LYS A 198 -20.39 19.51 -6.64
C LYS A 198 -19.73 19.73 -8.00
N LEU A 199 -18.58 19.09 -8.25
CA LEU A 199 -17.86 19.19 -9.51
C LEU A 199 -18.70 18.71 -10.71
N LEU A 200 -19.40 17.60 -10.55
CA LEU A 200 -20.30 17.06 -11.58
C LEU A 200 -21.46 18.02 -11.86
N LEU A 201 -22.12 18.54 -10.82
CA LEU A 201 -23.23 19.50 -10.97
C LEU A 201 -22.78 20.80 -11.64
N GLU A 202 -21.63 21.35 -11.26
CA GLU A 202 -21.06 22.55 -11.88
C GLU A 202 -20.69 22.33 -13.35
N SER A 203 -20.43 21.08 -13.73
CA SER A 203 -20.17 20.65 -15.11
C SER A 203 -21.46 20.28 -15.86
N GLY A 204 -22.64 20.53 -15.27
CA GLY A 204 -23.95 20.25 -15.89
C GLY A 204 -24.28 18.76 -15.99
N ILE A 205 -23.72 17.94 -15.10
CA ILE A 205 -24.01 16.53 -14.94
C ILE A 205 -24.86 16.35 -13.68
N SER A 206 -26.09 15.89 -13.87
CA SER A 206 -27.03 15.58 -12.80
C SER A 206 -26.78 14.18 -12.23
N LYS A 207 -27.36 13.91 -11.05
CA LYS A 207 -27.33 12.58 -10.43
C LYS A 207 -28.04 11.48 -11.24
N ASP A 208 -28.93 11.88 -12.16
CA ASP A 208 -29.72 10.96 -12.98
C ASP A 208 -29.02 10.65 -14.32
N ASP A 209 -27.95 11.38 -14.64
CA ASP A 209 -27.14 11.13 -15.83
C ASP A 209 -26.29 9.86 -15.66
N GLN A 210 -26.26 9.03 -16.70
CA GLN A 210 -25.33 7.91 -16.76
C GLN A 210 -23.94 8.44 -17.11
N ILE A 211 -22.93 8.09 -16.31
CA ILE A 211 -21.55 8.57 -16.49
C ILE A 211 -20.62 7.40 -16.82
N PHE A 212 -19.74 7.60 -17.81
CA PHE A 212 -18.58 6.74 -18.06
C PHE A 212 -17.28 7.52 -17.86
N GLY A 213 -16.44 7.02 -16.96
CA GLY A 213 -15.10 7.56 -16.73
C GLY A 213 -14.07 6.99 -17.71
N ILE A 214 -13.27 7.85 -18.34
CA ILE A 214 -12.14 7.45 -19.19
C ILE A 214 -10.84 7.91 -18.52
N TYR A 215 -9.95 6.95 -18.22
CA TYR A 215 -8.57 7.20 -17.82
C TYR A 215 -7.65 6.85 -19.00
N THR A 216 -6.95 7.84 -19.55
CA THR A 216 -6.12 7.67 -20.76
C THR A 216 -4.75 7.06 -20.50
N GLY A 217 -4.36 6.91 -19.23
CA GLY A 217 -3.01 6.48 -18.84
C GLY A 217 -1.98 7.63 -18.84
N LEU A 218 -0.75 7.31 -18.47
CA LEU A 218 0.37 8.25 -18.35
C LEU A 218 1.06 8.51 -19.70
N ASP A 219 1.26 9.81 -19.99
CA ASP A 219 2.11 10.47 -21.01
C ASP A 219 1.87 10.11 -22.51
N PRO A 220 1.49 11.10 -23.35
CA PRO A 220 1.34 10.94 -24.80
C PRO A 220 2.67 10.71 -25.56
N ASN A 221 3.83 10.90 -24.93
CA ASN A 221 5.15 10.73 -25.55
C ASN A 221 5.87 9.43 -25.15
N ASN A 222 5.27 8.60 -24.27
CA ASN A 222 5.91 7.38 -23.81
C ASN A 222 4.93 6.22 -23.68
N PRO A 223 4.45 5.66 -24.81
CA PRO A 223 3.68 4.44 -24.80
C PRO A 223 4.63 3.29 -24.45
N LYS A 224 4.83 3.02 -23.16
CA LYS A 224 5.41 1.74 -22.70
C LYS A 224 4.45 0.56 -22.94
N GLY A 225 3.73 0.58 -24.07
CA GLY A 225 2.76 -0.43 -24.49
C GLY A 225 1.51 -0.57 -23.60
N ARG A 226 1.27 0.37 -22.67
CA ARG A 226 0.17 0.29 -21.69
C ARG A 226 -0.96 1.30 -21.92
N CYS A 227 -0.82 2.22 -22.87
CA CYS A 227 -1.81 3.23 -23.18
C CYS A 227 -2.49 2.92 -24.52
N TRP A 228 -3.83 2.99 -24.56
CA TRP A 228 -4.58 2.87 -25.80
C TRP A 228 -4.51 4.21 -26.56
N ARG A 229 -4.68 4.17 -27.89
CA ARG A 229 -4.57 5.38 -28.71
C ARG A 229 -5.72 6.35 -28.41
N LEU A 230 -5.42 7.64 -28.31
CA LEU A 230 -6.40 8.67 -27.97
C LEU A 230 -7.53 8.79 -28.99
N ASP A 231 -7.26 8.61 -30.29
CA ASP A 231 -8.28 8.62 -31.34
C ASP A 231 -9.29 7.48 -31.18
N ARG A 232 -8.85 6.33 -30.66
CA ARG A 232 -9.74 5.21 -30.35
C ARG A 232 -10.55 5.43 -29.07
N PHE A 233 -9.96 6.07 -28.05
CA PHE A 233 -10.72 6.54 -26.89
C PHE A 233 -11.79 7.56 -27.29
N ALA A 234 -11.46 8.48 -28.21
CA ALA A 234 -12.41 9.48 -28.71
C ALA A 234 -13.57 8.81 -29.44
N GLU A 235 -13.29 7.90 -30.37
CA GLU A 235 -14.29 7.11 -31.08
C GLU A 235 -15.18 6.31 -30.11
N LEU A 236 -14.59 5.70 -29.08
CA LEU A 236 -15.34 5.00 -28.04
C LEU A 236 -16.26 5.95 -27.26
N GLY A 237 -15.75 7.11 -26.84
CA GLY A 237 -16.52 8.12 -26.11
C GLY A 237 -17.71 8.61 -26.92
N ASP A 238 -17.50 8.97 -28.19
CA ASP A 238 -18.57 9.38 -29.11
C ASP A 238 -19.61 8.27 -29.29
N ASN A 239 -19.18 7.03 -29.53
CA ASN A 239 -20.08 5.89 -29.68
C ASN A 239 -20.91 5.61 -28.42
N LEU A 240 -20.35 5.80 -27.23
CA LEU A 240 -21.08 5.65 -25.96
C LEU A 240 -22.14 6.74 -25.81
N ILE A 241 -21.80 8.00 -26.11
CA ILE A 241 -22.75 9.13 -26.07
C ILE A 241 -23.89 8.89 -27.07
N GLU A 242 -23.58 8.58 -28.32
CA GLU A 242 -24.58 8.36 -29.37
C GLU A 242 -25.53 7.20 -29.05
N LYS A 243 -25.00 6.12 -28.45
CA LYS A 243 -25.78 4.90 -28.18
C LYS A 243 -26.61 4.98 -26.90
N TYR A 244 -26.08 5.60 -25.85
CA TYR A 244 -26.68 5.54 -24.51
C TYR A 244 -27.14 6.91 -23.99
N GLY A 245 -26.82 8.00 -24.68
CA GLY A 245 -27.11 9.36 -24.20
C GLY A 245 -26.38 9.69 -22.89
N CYS A 246 -25.26 9.01 -22.62
CA CYS A 246 -24.49 9.16 -21.38
C CYS A 246 -23.56 10.38 -21.42
N ARG A 247 -22.98 10.70 -20.27
CA ARG A 247 -21.89 11.67 -20.11
C ARG A 247 -20.55 10.94 -20.04
N ILE A 248 -19.53 11.52 -20.65
CA ILE A 248 -18.15 11.04 -20.53
C ILE A 248 -17.43 11.94 -19.55
N VAL A 249 -16.63 11.37 -18.65
CA VAL A 249 -15.76 12.14 -17.75
C VAL A 249 -14.34 11.66 -17.95
N VAL A 250 -13.42 12.55 -18.32
CA VAL A 250 -12.00 12.20 -18.41
C VAL A 250 -11.35 12.38 -17.05
N VAL A 251 -10.77 11.30 -16.53
CA VAL A 251 -10.12 11.27 -15.21
C VAL A 251 -8.62 11.20 -15.42
N GLY A 252 -7.85 11.93 -14.62
CA GLY A 252 -6.39 11.94 -14.66
C GLY A 252 -5.78 12.86 -13.61
N GLY A 253 -4.48 12.74 -13.37
CA GLY A 253 -3.73 13.68 -12.57
C GLY A 253 -3.25 14.89 -13.40
N ALA A 254 -2.55 15.81 -12.75
CA ALA A 254 -2.02 17.01 -13.41
C ALA A 254 -1.02 16.70 -14.53
N GLY A 255 -0.34 15.55 -14.48
CA GLY A 255 0.57 15.11 -15.54
C GLY A 255 -0.15 14.60 -16.79
N GLU A 256 -1.42 14.24 -16.68
CA GLU A 256 -2.25 13.69 -17.74
C GLU A 256 -3.13 14.73 -18.43
N THR A 257 -3.17 15.97 -17.94
CA THR A 257 -3.96 17.07 -18.52
C THR A 257 -3.76 17.21 -20.04
N PRO A 258 -2.52 17.20 -20.60
CA PRO A 258 -2.34 17.32 -22.05
C PRO A 258 -2.99 16.18 -22.85
N SER A 259 -2.99 14.95 -22.31
CA SER A 259 -3.67 13.81 -22.94
C SER A 259 -5.19 13.93 -22.86
N ALA A 260 -5.71 14.41 -21.73
CA ALA A 260 -7.14 14.63 -21.54
C ALA A 260 -7.68 15.74 -22.47
N GLU A 261 -6.96 16.87 -22.58
CA GLU A 261 -7.28 17.95 -23.51
C GLU A 261 -7.23 17.44 -24.96
N LYS A 262 -6.19 16.66 -25.31
CA LYS A 262 -6.10 16.11 -26.66
C LYS A 262 -7.20 15.12 -26.99
N LEU A 263 -7.63 14.30 -26.02
CA LEU A 263 -8.78 13.43 -26.17
C LEU A 263 -10.05 14.24 -26.44
N ALA A 264 -10.29 15.30 -25.64
CA ALA A 264 -11.46 16.16 -25.80
C ALA A 264 -11.50 16.88 -27.16
N GLU A 265 -10.34 17.25 -27.74
CA GLU A 265 -10.25 17.79 -29.11
C GLU A 265 -10.60 16.77 -30.20
N LEU A 266 -10.32 15.49 -29.97
CA LEU A 266 -10.54 14.42 -30.95
C LEU A 266 -11.99 13.91 -30.94
N MET A 267 -12.72 14.12 -29.85
CA MET A 267 -14.13 13.75 -29.73
C MET A 267 -15.03 14.73 -30.48
N LYS A 268 -16.07 14.21 -31.14
CA LYS A 268 -17.10 15.04 -31.78
C LYS A 268 -18.01 15.66 -30.73
N ASN A 269 -18.38 14.89 -29.71
CA ASN A 269 -19.15 15.33 -28.56
C ASN A 269 -18.18 15.59 -27.42
N LYS A 270 -18.10 16.83 -26.93
CA LYS A 270 -17.16 17.14 -25.86
C LYS A 270 -17.46 16.31 -24.60
N PRO A 271 -16.46 15.63 -24.04
CA PRO A 271 -16.58 14.98 -22.74
C PRO A 271 -16.74 16.04 -21.64
#